data_AF-A0A1E7RDN6-F1
#
_entry.id   AF-A0A1E7RDN6-F1
#
_cell.length_a   1.000
_cell.length_b   1.000
_cell.length_c   1.000
_cell.angle_alpha   90.00
_cell.angle_beta   90.00
_cell.angle_gamma   90.00
#
_symmetry.space_group_name_H-M   'P 1'
#
loop_
_entity.id
_entity.type
_entity.pdbx_description
1 polymer ?
#
loop_
_entity_poly.entity_id
_entity_poly.type
_entity_poly.pdbx_seq_one_letter_code
_entity_poly.pdbx_strand_id
1 'polypeptide(L)'
;MSDAQQQSPDVQSTSGESLTLQQKRKKTFKIFAIILIIIALIYAGWLWWSSNDVDTDNAYVGADSAAITSMVNAQVRQVFVRDTQQIHQGDILVQLDDRDAKIALAQAEAQLAKAQRQFKQSKANSNALDSQVFVSADAIASAKAEVNKAQADYNKALDDLNRRQQLVNIGGVSKEDLTSAQAAANTAKAALDVAKANLAQTQSSRKAAQSNFDASNALIQGSTENDTPDVLVAKASVEQAKLDLERTIIRAPIDGIVAQRNVQVGQRLAAGNVIMKIVPIQQLYVDANFKESQLANVRVGQSVKLTSDYYGSDVVYHGKVVGFSGGTGAAFALIPAQNATGNWIKVVQRLPVRIQLDPKELSEHPLRVGLSMTATIDLASR
;
A
#
# COMPACT_ATOMS: atom_id res chain seq x y z
N MET A 1 -6.24 40.39 -124.58
CA MET A 1 -5.35 41.56 -124.46
C MET A 1 -5.92 42.46 -123.38
N SER A 2 -5.04 42.99 -122.51
CA SER A 2 -5.18 44.11 -121.57
C SER A 2 -6.54 44.68 -121.14
N ASP A 3 -6.61 44.86 -119.81
CA ASP A 3 -7.00 46.04 -119.03
C ASP A 3 -8.46 46.45 -118.73
N ALA A 4 -8.57 46.83 -117.44
CA ALA A 4 -9.44 47.78 -116.76
C ALA A 4 -10.88 47.38 -116.38
N GLN A 5 -11.15 47.33 -115.06
CA GLN A 5 -12.38 47.81 -114.42
C GLN A 5 -12.29 47.71 -112.88
N GLN A 6 -12.56 48.81 -112.16
CA GLN A 6 -12.80 48.79 -110.71
C GLN A 6 -13.98 49.70 -110.34
N GLN A 7 -14.84 49.16 -109.48
CA GLN A 7 -16.24 49.52 -109.20
C GLN A 7 -16.45 50.49 -108.03
N SER A 8 -17.65 51.09 -108.06
CA SER A 8 -18.27 52.15 -107.27
C SER A 8 -18.75 51.78 -105.84
N PRO A 9 -19.24 52.75 -105.02
CA PRO A 9 -19.44 52.62 -103.57
C PRO A 9 -20.91 52.60 -103.05
N ASP A 10 -21.02 52.36 -101.73
CA ASP A 10 -21.99 52.76 -100.69
C ASP A 10 -23.44 52.20 -100.61
N VAL A 11 -23.76 51.61 -99.43
CA VAL A 11 -25.12 51.34 -98.93
C VAL A 11 -25.23 51.51 -97.38
N GLN A 12 -26.04 52.50 -97.00
CA GLN A 12 -27.05 52.66 -95.92
C GLN A 12 -27.04 51.94 -94.54
N SER A 13 -27.57 52.74 -93.59
CA SER A 13 -27.93 52.66 -92.17
C SER A 13 -28.90 51.57 -91.67
N THR A 14 -28.75 51.17 -90.38
CA THR A 14 -29.88 50.89 -89.44
C THR A 14 -29.50 51.12 -87.97
N SER A 15 -30.14 52.09 -87.34
CA SER A 15 -30.13 52.38 -85.89
C SER A 15 -31.47 51.94 -85.28
N GLY A 16 -31.51 50.77 -84.63
CA GLY A 16 -32.76 50.24 -84.05
C GLY A 16 -32.63 49.15 -82.97
N GLU A 17 -31.43 48.70 -82.61
CA GLU A 17 -31.23 47.49 -81.78
C GLU A 17 -30.68 47.75 -80.36
N SER A 18 -30.78 48.98 -79.84
CA SER A 18 -30.07 49.37 -78.61
C SER A 18 -30.92 49.37 -77.31
N LEU A 19 -32.26 49.28 -77.39
CA LEU A 19 -33.13 49.39 -76.21
C LEU A 19 -33.62 48.04 -75.62
N THR A 20 -33.63 46.94 -76.39
CA THR A 20 -34.05 45.60 -75.91
C THR A 20 -32.94 44.83 -75.19
N LEU A 21 -31.67 45.14 -75.48
CA LEU A 21 -30.51 44.52 -74.82
C LEU A 21 -30.28 45.02 -73.39
N GLN A 22 -30.72 46.24 -73.04
CA GLN A 22 -30.54 46.80 -71.70
C GLN A 22 -31.48 46.20 -70.64
N GLN A 23 -32.73 45.86 -71.00
CA GLN A 23 -33.68 45.22 -70.06
C GLN A 23 -33.37 43.73 -69.83
N LYS A 24 -32.93 42.99 -70.87
CA LYS A 24 -32.44 41.61 -70.72
C LYS A 24 -31.16 41.56 -69.87
N ARG A 25 -30.23 42.51 -70.03
CA ARG A 25 -29.03 42.64 -69.16
C ARG A 25 -29.38 42.87 -67.69
N LYS A 26 -30.41 43.65 -67.35
CA LYS A 26 -30.82 43.85 -65.94
C LYS A 26 -31.42 42.59 -65.31
N LYS A 27 -32.14 41.75 -66.07
CA LYS A 27 -32.63 40.45 -65.57
C LYS A 27 -31.51 39.42 -65.42
N THR A 28 -30.57 39.33 -66.37
CA THR A 28 -29.42 38.42 -66.25
C THR A 28 -28.46 38.84 -65.14
N PHE A 29 -28.25 40.15 -64.92
CA PHE A 29 -27.50 40.66 -63.77
C PHE A 29 -28.19 40.34 -62.43
N LYS A 30 -29.53 40.43 -62.35
CA LYS A 30 -30.28 40.01 -61.15
C LYS A 30 -30.13 38.51 -60.87
N ILE A 31 -30.22 37.67 -61.91
CA ILE A 31 -30.05 36.21 -61.77
C ILE A 31 -28.61 35.88 -61.34
N PHE A 32 -27.61 36.54 -61.92
CA PHE A 32 -26.21 36.37 -61.55
C PHE A 32 -25.93 36.81 -60.11
N ALA A 33 -26.49 37.94 -59.67
CA ALA A 33 -26.38 38.40 -58.28
C ALA A 33 -27.03 37.41 -57.29
N ILE A 34 -28.18 36.83 -57.62
CA ILE A 34 -28.84 35.81 -56.79
C ILE A 34 -27.98 34.54 -56.69
N ILE A 35 -27.40 34.07 -57.80
CA ILE A 35 -26.50 32.91 -57.80
C ILE A 35 -25.27 33.17 -56.93
N LEU A 36 -24.69 34.37 -57.02
CA LEU A 36 -23.51 34.75 -56.23
C LEU A 36 -23.84 34.82 -54.73
N ILE A 37 -25.04 35.30 -54.37
CA ILE A 37 -25.54 35.27 -52.99
C ILE A 37 -25.75 33.84 -52.51
N ILE A 38 -26.32 32.95 -53.33
CA ILE A 38 -26.50 31.54 -52.97
C ILE A 38 -25.15 30.86 -52.75
N ILE A 39 -24.16 31.10 -53.62
CA ILE A 39 -22.79 30.59 -53.45
C ILE A 39 -22.18 31.14 -52.16
N ALA A 40 -22.35 32.43 -51.87
CA ALA A 40 -21.87 33.03 -50.63
C ALA A 40 -22.54 32.44 -49.39
N LEU A 41 -23.85 32.12 -49.45
CA LEU A 41 -24.58 31.47 -48.35
C LEU A 41 -24.17 30.01 -48.17
N ILE A 42 -23.96 29.27 -49.26
CA ILE A 42 -23.43 27.89 -49.21
C ILE A 42 -22.02 27.91 -48.63
N TYR A 43 -21.18 28.85 -49.06
CA TYR A 43 -19.82 29.01 -48.55
C TYR A 43 -19.78 29.43 -47.08
N ALA A 44 -20.67 30.35 -46.67
CA ALA A 44 -20.82 30.76 -45.28
C ALA A 44 -21.36 29.61 -44.40
N GLY A 45 -22.32 28.84 -44.88
CA GLY A 45 -22.83 27.64 -44.20
C GLY A 45 -21.77 26.55 -44.06
N TRP A 46 -20.95 26.36 -45.09
CA TRP A 46 -19.82 25.42 -45.06
C TRP A 46 -18.73 25.86 -44.09
N LEU A 47 -18.37 27.15 -44.07
CA LEU A 47 -17.45 27.71 -43.09
C LEU A 47 -17.99 27.56 -41.66
N TRP A 48 -19.28 27.78 -41.44
CA TRP A 48 -19.89 27.65 -40.12
C TRP A 48 -19.87 26.21 -39.61
N TRP A 49 -20.15 25.22 -40.47
CA TRP A 49 -20.02 23.81 -40.12
C TRP A 49 -18.57 23.42 -39.83
N SER A 50 -17.64 23.81 -40.71
CA SER A 50 -16.21 23.48 -40.58
C SER A 50 -15.55 24.14 -39.37
N SER A 51 -16.06 25.28 -38.88
CA SER A 51 -15.49 26.01 -37.74
C SER A 51 -15.82 25.41 -36.37
N ASN A 52 -16.73 24.44 -36.30
CA ASN A 52 -17.19 23.87 -35.03
C ASN A 52 -16.42 22.62 -34.59
N ASP A 53 -15.55 22.07 -35.44
CA ASP A 53 -14.78 20.89 -35.11
C ASP A 53 -13.28 21.19 -35.17
N VAL A 54 -12.51 20.50 -34.33
CA VAL A 54 -11.05 20.51 -34.39
C VAL A 54 -10.55 19.08 -34.43
N ASP A 55 -9.80 18.75 -35.46
CA ASP A 55 -9.22 17.44 -35.67
C ASP A 55 -7.70 17.42 -35.46
N THR A 56 -7.20 16.24 -35.12
CA THR A 56 -5.79 15.89 -35.13
C THR A 56 -5.61 14.42 -35.47
N ASP A 57 -4.64 14.13 -36.34
CA ASP A 57 -4.15 12.80 -36.68
C ASP A 57 -3.06 12.32 -35.70
N ASN A 58 -2.62 13.19 -34.80
CA ASN A 58 -1.55 12.92 -33.85
C ASN A 58 -2.14 12.51 -32.49
N ALA A 59 -2.87 11.40 -32.46
CA ALA A 59 -3.43 10.84 -31.23
C ALA A 59 -3.01 9.39 -31.03
N TYR A 60 -2.72 9.02 -29.78
CA TYR A 60 -2.27 7.68 -29.42
C TYR A 60 -3.05 7.12 -28.24
N VAL A 61 -3.36 5.84 -28.31
CA VAL A 61 -3.98 5.10 -27.20
C VAL A 61 -2.97 4.96 -26.05
N GLY A 62 -3.33 5.43 -24.87
CA GLY A 62 -2.60 5.29 -23.62
C GLY A 62 -3.37 4.47 -22.59
N ALA A 63 -2.66 4.04 -21.55
CA ALA A 63 -3.24 3.37 -20.39
C ALA A 63 -2.35 3.53 -19.16
N ASP A 64 -2.99 3.57 -17.99
CA ASP A 64 -2.30 3.51 -16.71
C ASP A 64 -1.90 2.06 -16.42
N SER A 65 -0.64 1.73 -16.71
CA SER A 65 -0.12 0.38 -16.52
C SER A 65 0.31 0.10 -15.08
N ALA A 66 -0.01 -1.09 -14.58
CA ALA A 66 0.50 -1.59 -13.31
C ALA A 66 1.82 -2.35 -13.52
N ALA A 67 2.89 -1.89 -12.85
CA ALA A 67 4.15 -2.61 -12.77
C ALA A 67 4.11 -3.60 -11.60
N ILE A 68 4.23 -4.89 -11.90
CA ILE A 68 4.27 -5.96 -10.90
C ILE A 68 5.72 -6.19 -10.51
N THR A 69 5.99 -6.11 -9.21
CA THR A 69 7.32 -6.28 -8.64
C THR A 69 7.38 -7.49 -7.70
N SER A 70 8.58 -8.06 -7.55
CA SER A 70 8.80 -9.06 -6.50
C SER A 70 8.89 -8.36 -5.14
N MET A 71 8.22 -8.90 -4.12
CA MET A 71 8.34 -8.42 -2.73
C MET A 71 9.38 -9.20 -1.92
N VAL A 72 9.81 -10.36 -2.41
CA VAL A 72 10.75 -11.26 -1.73
C VAL A 72 11.93 -11.61 -2.64
N ASN A 73 13.04 -11.98 -2.02
CA ASN A 73 14.23 -12.46 -2.73
C ASN A 73 14.13 -13.97 -2.93
N ALA A 74 13.87 -14.41 -4.16
CA ALA A 74 13.77 -15.84 -4.47
C ALA A 74 14.03 -16.12 -5.95
N GLN A 75 14.30 -17.39 -6.26
CA GLN A 75 14.44 -17.85 -7.63
C GLN A 75 13.05 -18.11 -8.24
N VAL A 76 12.88 -17.79 -9.52
CA VAL A 76 11.64 -18.07 -10.25
C VAL A 76 11.53 -19.57 -10.51
N ARG A 77 10.52 -20.20 -9.93
CA ARG A 77 10.23 -21.63 -10.13
C ARG A 77 9.42 -21.84 -11.40
N GLN A 78 8.36 -21.04 -11.59
CA GLN A 78 7.48 -21.16 -12.73
C GLN A 78 6.84 -19.81 -13.08
N VAL A 79 6.60 -19.60 -14.37
CA VAL A 79 5.85 -18.47 -14.91
C VAL A 79 4.62 -19.03 -15.62
N PHE A 80 3.43 -18.62 -15.19
CA PHE A 80 2.16 -19.20 -15.67
C PHE A 80 1.56 -18.45 -16.84
N VAL A 81 2.00 -17.21 -17.07
CA VAL A 81 1.43 -16.33 -18.08
C VAL A 81 2.44 -16.00 -19.18
N ARG A 82 1.91 -15.69 -20.37
CA ARG A 82 2.69 -15.28 -21.54
C ARG A 82 2.43 -13.82 -21.89
N ASP A 83 3.33 -13.22 -22.66
CA ASP A 83 3.08 -11.92 -23.26
C ASP A 83 1.79 -11.95 -24.09
N THR A 84 1.04 -10.85 -24.11
CA THR A 84 -0.26 -10.67 -24.79
C THR A 84 -1.44 -11.44 -24.21
N GLN A 85 -1.24 -12.26 -23.18
CA GLN A 85 -2.31 -13.02 -22.53
C GLN A 85 -3.22 -12.11 -21.68
N GLN A 86 -4.53 -12.34 -21.76
CA GLN A 86 -5.51 -11.74 -20.87
C GLN A 86 -5.55 -12.50 -19.53
N ILE A 87 -5.59 -11.74 -18.44
CA ILE A 87 -5.58 -12.22 -17.07
C ILE A 87 -6.67 -11.53 -16.26
N HIS A 88 -7.13 -12.20 -15.22
CA HIS A 88 -8.08 -11.66 -14.26
C HIS A 88 -7.40 -11.38 -12.93
N GLN A 89 -7.99 -10.50 -12.13
CA GLN A 89 -7.55 -10.23 -10.77
C GLN A 89 -7.49 -11.53 -9.96
N GLY A 90 -6.36 -11.76 -9.28
CA GLY A 90 -6.11 -12.94 -8.45
C GLY A 90 -5.42 -14.11 -9.18
N ASP A 91 -5.34 -14.08 -10.51
CA ASP A 91 -4.63 -15.10 -11.29
C ASP A 91 -3.16 -15.17 -10.88
N ILE A 92 -2.62 -16.38 -10.79
CA ILE A 92 -1.21 -16.60 -10.46
C ILE A 92 -0.37 -16.28 -11.69
N LEU A 93 0.55 -15.33 -11.55
CA LEU A 93 1.42 -14.88 -12.64
C LEU A 93 2.76 -15.62 -12.59
N VAL A 94 3.37 -15.62 -11.41
CA VAL A 94 4.71 -16.17 -11.16
C VAL A 94 4.70 -16.88 -9.81
N GLN A 95 5.31 -18.06 -9.77
CA GLN A 95 5.63 -18.75 -8.54
C GLN A 95 7.14 -18.75 -8.35
N LEU A 96 7.56 -18.23 -7.21
CA LEU A 96 8.92 -18.25 -6.74
C LEU A 96 9.18 -19.56 -5.97
N ASP A 97 10.45 -19.91 -5.81
CA ASP A 97 10.87 -21.01 -4.96
C ASP A 97 10.54 -20.69 -3.50
N ASP A 98 9.71 -21.54 -2.90
CA ASP A 98 9.14 -21.36 -1.57
C ASP A 98 9.91 -22.13 -0.49
N ARG A 99 10.96 -22.89 -0.84
CA ARG A 99 11.70 -23.74 0.10
C ARG A 99 12.33 -22.94 1.23
N ASP A 100 13.02 -21.84 0.90
CA ASP A 100 13.66 -20.98 1.90
C ASP A 100 12.63 -20.32 2.81
N ALA A 101 11.50 -19.87 2.25
CA ALA A 101 10.39 -19.28 3.01
C ALA A 101 9.70 -20.31 3.93
N LYS A 102 9.51 -21.55 3.48
CA LYS A 102 8.99 -22.66 4.30
C LYS A 102 9.94 -23.01 5.44
N ILE A 103 11.24 -23.02 5.19
CA ILE A 103 12.25 -23.26 6.24
C ILE A 103 12.23 -22.11 7.26
N ALA A 104 12.16 -20.85 6.80
CA ALA A 104 12.05 -19.68 7.67
C ALA A 104 10.78 -19.72 8.53
N LEU A 105 9.64 -20.11 7.97
CA LEU A 105 8.40 -20.31 8.71
C LEU A 105 8.55 -21.40 9.77
N ALA A 106 9.09 -22.56 9.42
CA ALA A 106 9.32 -23.65 10.38
C ALA A 106 10.28 -23.24 11.51
N GLN A 107 11.31 -22.43 11.20
CA GLN A 107 12.21 -21.88 12.21
C GLN A 107 11.48 -20.90 13.15
N ALA A 108 10.64 -20.02 12.60
CA ALA A 108 9.85 -19.07 13.40
C ALA A 108 8.83 -19.80 14.30
N GLU A 109 8.16 -20.84 13.79
CA GLU A 109 7.25 -21.69 14.57
C GLU A 109 7.98 -22.42 15.69
N ALA A 110 9.18 -22.94 15.43
CA ALA A 110 10.02 -23.57 16.45
C ALA A 110 10.45 -22.57 17.53
N GLN A 111 10.74 -21.32 17.16
CA GLN A 111 11.06 -20.24 18.11
C GLN A 111 9.85 -19.86 18.97
N LEU A 112 8.64 -19.78 18.38
CA LEU A 112 7.41 -19.57 19.12
C LEU A 112 7.16 -20.70 20.13
N ALA A 113 7.31 -21.96 19.71
CA ALA A 113 7.17 -23.10 20.60
C ALA A 113 8.23 -23.09 21.72
N LYS A 114 9.45 -22.61 21.43
CA LYS A 114 10.50 -22.42 22.45
C LYS A 114 10.10 -21.34 23.46
N ALA A 115 9.61 -20.19 23.01
CA ALA A 115 9.18 -19.09 23.89
C ALA A 115 8.02 -19.52 24.80
N GLN A 116 7.02 -20.23 24.25
CA GLN A 116 5.91 -20.78 25.03
C GLN A 116 6.39 -21.79 26.08
N ARG A 117 7.34 -22.67 25.73
CA ARG A 117 7.95 -23.62 26.68
C ARG A 117 8.75 -22.90 27.78
N GLN A 118 9.47 -21.83 27.44
CA GLN A 118 10.18 -21.02 28.44
C GLN A 118 9.21 -20.38 29.43
N PHE A 119 8.07 -19.85 28.98
CA PHE A 119 7.03 -19.36 29.88
C PHE A 119 6.48 -20.45 30.80
N LYS A 120 6.18 -21.64 30.26
CA LYS A 120 5.74 -22.80 31.07
C LYS A 120 6.77 -23.17 32.13
N GLN A 121 8.05 -23.16 31.77
CA GLN A 121 9.14 -23.43 32.70
C GLN A 121 9.21 -22.38 33.81
N SER A 122 9.14 -21.08 33.47
CA SER A 122 9.12 -20.00 34.46
C SER A 122 7.92 -20.08 35.40
N LYS A 123 6.73 -20.42 34.86
CA LYS A 123 5.52 -20.64 35.65
C LYS A 123 5.65 -21.84 36.58
N ALA A 124 6.18 -22.96 36.09
CA ALA A 124 6.44 -24.14 36.92
C ALA A 124 7.46 -23.85 38.04
N ASN A 125 8.51 -23.08 37.75
CA ASN A 125 9.48 -22.64 38.74
C ASN A 125 8.85 -21.74 39.81
N SER A 126 8.02 -20.77 39.41
CA SER A 126 7.30 -19.91 40.34
C SER A 126 6.36 -20.72 41.25
N ASN A 127 5.63 -21.70 40.71
CA ASN A 127 4.77 -22.59 41.51
C ASN A 127 5.57 -23.45 42.51
N ALA A 128 6.77 -23.90 42.13
CA ALA A 128 7.65 -24.65 43.03
C ALA A 128 8.15 -23.77 44.19
N LEU A 129 8.48 -22.50 43.90
CA LEU A 129 8.86 -21.51 44.92
C LEU A 129 7.69 -21.16 45.85
N ASP A 130 6.46 -21.04 45.32
CA ASP A 130 5.25 -20.84 46.12
C ASP A 130 5.04 -22.00 47.11
N SER A 131 5.23 -23.23 46.62
CA SER A 131 5.17 -24.44 47.46
C SER A 131 6.24 -24.42 48.57
N GLN A 132 7.45 -23.91 48.29
CA GLN A 132 8.51 -23.74 49.29
C GLN A 132 8.15 -22.69 50.36
N VAL A 133 7.48 -21.60 49.97
CA VAL A 133 6.95 -20.59 50.89
C VAL A 133 5.86 -21.19 51.78
N PHE A 134 4.98 -22.03 51.20
CA PHE A 134 3.93 -22.72 51.94
C PHE A 134 4.51 -23.65 53.03
N VAL A 135 5.45 -24.54 52.67
CA VAL A 135 6.08 -25.48 53.62
C VAL A 135 6.84 -24.75 54.73
N SER A 136 7.42 -23.57 54.44
CA SER A 136 8.10 -22.77 55.47
C SER A 136 7.15 -22.11 56.48
N ALA A 137 5.85 -22.06 56.22
CA ALA A 137 4.85 -21.66 57.23
C ALA A 137 4.71 -22.72 58.34
N ASP A 138 4.75 -24.01 58.00
CA ASP A 138 4.67 -25.12 58.97
C ASP A 138 5.92 -25.17 59.87
N ALA A 139 7.08 -24.86 59.30
CA ALA A 139 8.33 -24.72 60.07
C ALA A 139 8.24 -23.59 61.12
N ILE A 140 7.62 -22.46 60.77
CA ILE A 140 7.37 -21.35 61.72
C ILE A 140 6.40 -21.80 62.82
N ALA A 141 5.34 -22.53 62.49
CA ALA A 141 4.40 -23.05 63.48
C ALA A 141 5.10 -23.96 64.49
N SER A 142 5.99 -24.83 64.02
CA SER A 142 6.79 -25.73 64.85
C SER A 142 7.79 -24.97 65.74
N ALA A 143 8.53 -24.00 65.18
CA ALA A 143 9.43 -23.16 65.96
C ALA A 143 8.70 -22.31 67.01
N LYS A 144 7.49 -21.84 66.69
CA LYS A 144 6.63 -21.11 67.64
C LYS A 144 6.15 -22.00 68.79
N ALA A 145 5.82 -23.27 68.51
CA ALA A 145 5.48 -24.23 69.55
C ALA A 145 6.66 -24.48 70.52
N GLU A 146 7.89 -24.57 70.01
CA GLU A 146 9.09 -24.74 70.85
C GLU A 146 9.36 -23.49 71.73
N VAL A 147 9.16 -22.29 71.18
CA VAL A 147 9.22 -21.04 71.98
C VAL A 147 8.19 -21.06 73.10
N ASN A 148 6.96 -21.48 72.83
CA ASN A 148 5.90 -21.55 73.85
C ASN A 148 6.25 -22.54 74.96
N LYS A 149 6.81 -23.71 74.60
CA LYS A 149 7.29 -24.71 75.56
C LYS A 149 8.43 -24.16 76.42
N ALA A 150 9.48 -23.60 75.82
CA ALA A 150 10.60 -23.02 76.54
C ALA A 150 10.17 -21.84 77.44
N GLN A 151 9.16 -21.08 77.02
CA GLN A 151 8.57 -20.00 77.82
C GLN A 151 7.84 -20.55 79.04
N ALA A 152 7.08 -21.64 78.89
CA ALA A 152 6.42 -22.30 80.01
C ALA A 152 7.44 -22.86 81.03
N ASP A 153 8.52 -23.47 80.54
CA ASP A 153 9.61 -23.99 81.39
C ASP A 153 10.33 -22.87 82.16
N TYR A 154 10.61 -21.74 81.49
CA TYR A 154 11.18 -20.56 82.13
C TYR A 154 10.26 -19.97 83.20
N ASN A 155 8.96 -19.82 82.90
CA ASN A 155 7.99 -19.31 83.88
C ASN A 155 7.93 -20.22 85.12
N LYS A 156 7.91 -21.54 84.92
CA LYS A 156 7.93 -22.51 86.02
C LYS A 156 9.19 -22.37 86.88
N ALA A 157 10.37 -22.23 86.27
CA ALA A 157 11.63 -22.06 86.99
C ALA A 157 11.67 -20.72 87.75
N LEU A 158 11.08 -19.67 87.19
CA LEU A 158 10.99 -18.34 87.79
C LEU A 158 10.03 -18.33 88.99
N ASP A 159 8.91 -19.03 88.90
CA ASP A 159 7.97 -19.21 90.01
C ASP A 159 8.59 -20.00 91.17
N ASP A 160 9.37 -21.05 90.88
CA ASP A 160 10.08 -21.82 91.91
C ASP A 160 11.17 -20.97 92.61
N LEU A 161 11.92 -20.19 91.83
CA LEU A 161 12.89 -19.22 92.36
C LEU A 161 12.20 -18.20 93.29
N ASN A 162 11.10 -17.59 92.85
CA ASN A 162 10.35 -16.62 93.65
C ASN A 162 9.83 -17.23 94.95
N ARG A 163 9.28 -18.44 94.89
CA ARG A 163 8.81 -19.19 96.07
C ARG A 163 9.94 -19.43 97.07
N ARG A 164 11.10 -19.89 96.60
CA ARG A 164 12.27 -20.14 97.47
C ARG A 164 12.84 -18.85 98.05
N GLN A 165 12.87 -17.76 97.27
CA GLN A 165 13.33 -16.46 97.73
C GLN A 165 12.48 -15.91 98.89
N GLN A 166 11.16 -16.15 98.87
CA GLN A 166 10.27 -15.80 99.99
C GLN A 166 10.52 -16.67 101.24
N LEU A 167 10.83 -17.97 101.05
CA LEU A 167 11.11 -18.90 102.14
C LEU A 167 12.46 -18.64 102.83
N VAL A 168 13.47 -18.11 102.11
CA VAL A 168 14.77 -17.72 102.71
C VAL A 168 14.59 -16.69 103.83
N ASN A 169 13.68 -15.72 103.64
CA ASN A 169 13.46 -14.63 104.59
C ASN A 169 12.90 -15.10 105.95
N ILE A 170 12.30 -16.28 105.99
CA ILE A 170 11.75 -16.90 107.21
C ILE A 170 12.58 -18.12 107.67
N GLY A 171 13.78 -18.32 107.11
CA GLY A 171 14.69 -19.42 107.45
C GLY A 171 14.27 -20.80 106.92
N GLY A 172 13.35 -20.87 105.96
CA GLY A 172 12.73 -22.11 105.50
C GLY A 172 13.49 -22.90 104.41
N VAL A 173 14.57 -22.34 103.84
CA VAL A 173 15.40 -22.99 102.80
C VAL A 173 16.87 -22.56 102.89
N SER A 174 17.79 -23.39 102.39
CA SER A 174 19.24 -23.11 102.42
C SER A 174 19.67 -22.09 101.35
N LYS A 175 20.82 -21.43 101.54
CA LYS A 175 21.42 -20.55 100.51
C LYS A 175 21.84 -21.33 99.25
N GLU A 176 22.19 -22.60 99.39
CA GLU A 176 22.52 -23.48 98.27
C GLU A 176 21.29 -23.78 97.41
N ASP A 177 20.14 -24.04 98.03
CA ASP A 177 18.87 -24.27 97.32
C ASP A 177 18.41 -23.04 96.53
N LEU A 178 18.64 -21.83 97.06
CA LEU A 178 18.37 -20.59 96.35
C LEU A 178 19.29 -20.44 95.12
N THR A 179 20.59 -20.69 95.30
CA THR A 179 21.59 -20.60 94.23
C THR A 179 21.29 -21.62 93.12
N SER A 180 20.89 -22.84 93.49
CA SER A 180 20.46 -23.88 92.54
C SER A 180 19.21 -23.47 91.74
N ALA A 181 18.19 -22.91 92.41
CA ALA A 181 17.01 -22.40 91.72
C ALA A 181 17.31 -21.21 90.81
N GLN A 182 18.23 -20.33 91.21
CA GLN A 182 18.70 -19.23 90.37
C GLN A 182 19.43 -19.74 89.12
N ALA A 183 20.30 -20.75 89.28
CA ALA A 183 20.98 -21.39 88.16
C ALA A 183 19.96 -22.05 87.20
N ALA A 184 18.96 -22.77 87.73
CA ALA A 184 17.90 -23.38 86.94
C ALA A 184 17.08 -22.34 86.14
N ALA A 185 16.72 -21.21 86.76
CA ALA A 185 16.04 -20.11 86.07
C ALA A 185 16.92 -19.49 84.98
N ASN A 186 18.21 -19.32 85.22
CA ASN A 186 19.16 -18.82 84.22
C ASN A 186 19.31 -19.79 83.04
N THR A 187 19.39 -21.10 83.30
CA THR A 187 19.42 -22.14 82.26
C THR A 187 18.15 -22.15 81.42
N ALA A 188 16.98 -22.08 82.07
CA ALA A 188 15.69 -22.02 81.36
C ALA A 188 15.54 -20.73 80.53
N LYS A 189 16.06 -19.59 81.03
CA LYS A 189 16.14 -18.35 80.28
C LYS A 189 17.00 -18.49 79.02
N ALA A 190 18.18 -19.08 79.15
CA ALA A 190 19.07 -19.32 78.01
C ALA A 190 18.40 -20.24 76.96
N ALA A 191 17.68 -21.28 77.40
CA ALA A 191 16.93 -22.16 76.50
C ALA A 191 15.81 -21.41 75.74
N LEU A 192 15.08 -20.52 76.43
CA LEU A 192 14.09 -19.65 75.79
C LEU A 192 14.72 -18.69 74.76
N ASP A 193 15.87 -18.08 75.09
CA ASP A 193 16.56 -17.17 74.17
C ASP A 193 17.06 -17.91 72.91
N VAL A 194 17.54 -19.16 73.06
CA VAL A 194 17.87 -20.04 71.93
C VAL A 194 16.63 -20.37 71.08
N ALA A 195 15.50 -20.72 71.71
CA ALA A 195 14.26 -20.99 70.98
C ALA A 195 13.76 -19.75 70.20
N LYS A 196 13.86 -18.55 70.79
CA LYS A 196 13.53 -17.28 70.13
C LYS A 196 14.45 -16.98 68.95
N ALA A 197 15.76 -17.20 69.11
CA ALA A 197 16.72 -17.04 68.03
C ALA A 197 16.43 -18.00 66.86
N ASN A 198 16.07 -19.26 67.15
CA ASN A 198 15.67 -20.24 66.14
C ASN A 198 14.39 -19.80 65.39
N LEU A 199 13.37 -19.29 66.10
CA LEU A 199 12.17 -18.75 65.47
C LEU A 199 12.51 -17.56 64.54
N ALA A 200 13.35 -16.63 64.98
CA ALA A 200 13.79 -15.49 64.18
C ALA A 200 14.56 -15.95 62.92
N GLN A 201 15.38 -17.00 63.03
CA GLN A 201 16.08 -17.61 61.90
C GLN A 201 15.12 -18.25 60.89
N THR A 202 14.11 -18.99 61.35
CA THR A 202 13.08 -19.58 60.48
C THR A 202 12.25 -18.50 59.79
N GLN A 203 11.88 -17.43 60.49
CA GLN A 203 11.17 -16.29 59.91
C GLN A 203 12.01 -15.60 58.82
N SER A 204 13.31 -15.42 59.06
CA SER A 204 14.23 -14.84 58.08
C SER A 204 14.36 -15.74 56.84
N SER A 205 14.40 -17.05 57.04
CA SER A 205 14.45 -18.04 55.94
C SER A 205 13.18 -18.02 55.09
N ARG A 206 12.00 -17.91 55.70
CA ARG A 206 10.73 -17.72 54.97
C ARG A 206 10.72 -16.42 54.19
N LYS A 207 11.21 -15.32 54.78
CA LYS A 207 11.29 -14.02 54.08
C LYS A 207 12.19 -14.12 52.84
N ALA A 208 13.31 -14.84 52.92
CA ALA A 208 14.16 -15.08 51.76
C ALA A 208 13.46 -15.93 50.68
N ALA A 209 12.73 -16.99 51.09
CA ALA A 209 11.93 -17.80 50.17
C ALA A 209 10.83 -16.96 49.48
N GLN A 210 10.16 -16.08 50.22
CA GLN A 210 9.16 -15.16 49.69
C GLN A 210 9.77 -14.21 48.66
N SER A 211 10.93 -13.60 48.95
CA SER A 211 11.60 -12.72 47.99
C SER A 211 11.96 -13.44 46.69
N ASN A 212 12.39 -14.70 46.77
CA ASN A 212 12.68 -15.51 45.59
C ASN A 212 11.40 -15.82 44.78
N PHE A 213 10.30 -16.14 45.46
CA PHE A 213 8.99 -16.31 44.82
C PHE A 213 8.54 -15.02 44.13
N ASP A 214 8.56 -13.88 44.82
CA ASP A 214 8.12 -12.59 44.29
C ASP A 214 8.94 -12.19 43.06
N ALA A 215 10.27 -12.38 43.09
CA ALA A 215 11.15 -12.14 41.95
C ALA A 215 10.81 -13.04 40.75
N SER A 216 10.54 -14.33 40.98
CA SER A 216 10.15 -15.24 39.90
C SER A 216 8.73 -14.97 39.39
N ASN A 217 7.82 -14.56 40.26
CA ASN A 217 6.43 -14.26 39.92
C ASN A 217 6.33 -12.96 39.11
N ALA A 218 7.17 -11.95 39.40
CA ALA A 218 7.22 -10.71 38.65
C ALA A 218 7.52 -10.92 37.15
N LEU A 219 8.24 -11.99 36.78
CA LEU A 219 8.52 -12.34 35.37
C LEU A 219 7.30 -12.89 34.62
N ILE A 220 6.28 -13.38 35.34
CA ILE A 220 5.09 -14.01 34.76
C ILE A 220 3.79 -13.26 35.08
N GLN A 221 3.83 -12.34 36.04
CA GLN A 221 2.66 -11.64 36.54
C GLN A 221 1.98 -10.84 35.42
N GLY A 222 0.66 -10.99 35.30
CA GLY A 222 -0.13 -10.31 34.29
C GLY A 222 0.06 -10.81 32.86
N SER A 223 0.89 -11.84 32.65
CA SER A 223 1.10 -12.44 31.32
C SER A 223 0.44 -13.81 31.22
N THR A 224 -0.12 -14.10 30.05
CA THR A 224 -0.59 -15.45 29.71
C THR A 224 0.47 -16.17 28.88
N GLU A 225 0.30 -17.47 28.64
CA GLU A 225 1.16 -18.24 27.72
C GLU A 225 1.22 -17.63 26.32
N ASN A 226 0.24 -16.80 25.96
CA ASN A 226 0.10 -16.21 24.64
C ASN A 226 0.52 -14.74 24.55
N ASP A 227 0.70 -14.06 25.68
CA ASP A 227 0.83 -12.59 25.72
C ASP A 227 2.13 -12.11 26.39
N THR A 228 3.06 -13.02 26.70
CA THR A 228 4.39 -12.59 27.15
C THR A 228 5.14 -11.87 26.02
N PRO A 229 6.00 -10.88 26.33
CA PRO A 229 6.77 -10.16 25.33
C PRO A 229 7.54 -11.09 24.37
N ASP A 230 8.19 -12.13 24.89
CA ASP A 230 8.95 -13.10 24.07
C ASP A 230 8.05 -13.90 23.13
N VAL A 231 6.85 -14.29 23.58
CA VAL A 231 5.87 -14.99 22.76
C VAL A 231 5.29 -14.07 21.69
N LEU A 232 5.02 -12.80 22.02
CA LEU A 232 4.53 -11.80 21.07
C LEU A 232 5.56 -11.52 19.96
N VAL A 233 6.83 -11.38 20.31
CA VAL A 233 7.93 -11.25 19.34
C VAL A 233 8.00 -12.49 18.45
N ALA A 234 7.94 -13.70 19.02
CA ALA A 234 7.99 -14.92 18.24
C ALA A 234 6.74 -15.11 17.35
N LYS A 235 5.55 -14.72 17.81
CA LYS A 235 4.32 -14.68 17.00
C LYS A 235 4.46 -13.72 15.82
N ALA A 236 4.98 -12.52 16.05
CA ALA A 236 5.23 -11.55 14.97
C ALA A 236 6.21 -12.11 13.93
N SER A 237 7.26 -12.81 14.37
CA SER A 237 8.20 -13.50 13.46
C SER A 237 7.52 -14.60 12.63
N VAL A 238 6.59 -15.37 13.23
CA VAL A 238 5.79 -16.37 12.50
C VAL A 238 4.92 -15.69 11.44
N GLU A 239 4.20 -14.63 11.80
CA GLU A 239 3.34 -13.92 10.85
C GLU A 239 4.14 -13.26 9.71
N GLN A 240 5.31 -12.70 10.01
CA GLN A 240 6.23 -12.19 8.99
C GLN A 240 6.68 -13.29 8.03
N ALA A 241 7.10 -14.45 8.54
CA ALA A 241 7.52 -15.58 7.72
C ALA A 241 6.37 -16.17 6.89
N LYS A 242 5.14 -16.20 7.42
CA LYS A 242 3.94 -16.58 6.66
C LYS A 242 3.66 -15.62 5.51
N LEU A 243 3.74 -14.32 5.77
CA LEU A 243 3.53 -13.29 4.76
C LEU A 243 4.58 -13.38 3.65
N ASP A 244 5.84 -13.62 4.00
CA ASP A 244 6.90 -13.80 3.01
C ASP A 244 6.73 -15.09 2.22
N LEU A 245 6.20 -16.16 2.82
CA LEU A 245 5.80 -17.37 2.11
C LEU A 245 4.64 -17.10 1.15
N GLU A 246 3.62 -16.34 1.55
CA GLU A 246 2.51 -15.96 0.67
C GLU A 246 2.99 -15.13 -0.52
N ARG A 247 3.92 -14.20 -0.29
CA ARG A 247 4.55 -13.36 -1.32
C ARG A 247 5.39 -14.14 -2.34
N THR A 248 5.66 -15.43 -2.13
CA THR A 248 6.28 -16.28 -3.15
C THR A 248 5.34 -16.55 -4.34
N ILE A 249 4.02 -16.38 -4.14
CA ILE A 249 3.01 -16.53 -5.18
C ILE A 249 2.58 -15.13 -5.62
N ILE A 250 3.08 -14.67 -6.76
CA ILE A 250 2.76 -13.35 -7.27
C ILE A 250 1.48 -13.44 -8.12
N ARG A 251 0.46 -12.70 -7.70
CA ARG A 251 -0.87 -12.66 -8.32
C ARG A 251 -1.14 -11.35 -9.03
N ALA A 252 -2.08 -11.37 -9.96
CA ALA A 252 -2.58 -10.18 -10.64
C ALA A 252 -3.38 -9.27 -9.69
N PRO A 253 -3.01 -7.99 -9.51
CA PRO A 253 -3.78 -7.07 -8.68
C PRO A 253 -5.01 -6.49 -9.40
N ILE A 254 -5.03 -6.53 -10.73
CA ILE A 254 -6.10 -5.99 -11.59
C ILE A 254 -6.30 -6.91 -12.80
N ASP A 255 -7.49 -6.84 -13.41
CA ASP A 255 -7.74 -7.45 -14.71
C ASP A 255 -7.02 -6.69 -15.82
N GLY A 256 -6.56 -7.41 -16.85
CA GLY A 256 -5.90 -6.76 -17.97
C GLY A 256 -5.13 -7.71 -18.87
N ILE A 257 -4.19 -7.15 -19.62
CA ILE A 257 -3.33 -7.90 -20.54
C ILE A 257 -1.87 -7.71 -20.13
N VAL A 258 -1.11 -8.81 -20.18
CA VAL A 258 0.34 -8.79 -19.99
C VAL A 258 1.00 -8.10 -21.18
N ALA A 259 1.46 -6.86 -20.97
CA ALA A 259 2.10 -6.05 -21.99
C ALA A 259 3.58 -6.39 -22.15
N GLN A 260 4.28 -6.64 -21.03
CA GLN A 260 5.69 -7.00 -21.02
C GLN A 260 5.98 -7.97 -19.88
N ARG A 261 6.67 -9.06 -20.18
CA ARG A 261 7.19 -10.04 -19.21
C ARG A 261 8.71 -9.99 -19.17
N ASN A 262 9.26 -9.49 -18.07
CA ASN A 262 10.72 -9.31 -17.88
C ASN A 262 11.34 -10.41 -17.00
N VAL A 263 10.66 -11.56 -16.87
CA VAL A 263 11.03 -12.64 -15.96
C VAL A 263 11.11 -13.98 -16.66
N GLN A 264 12.16 -14.76 -16.34
CA GLN A 264 12.38 -16.10 -16.87
C GLN A 264 12.48 -17.14 -15.76
N VAL A 265 12.10 -18.38 -16.06
CA VAL A 265 12.27 -19.52 -15.14
C VAL A 265 13.76 -19.70 -14.82
N GLY A 266 14.08 -19.89 -13.55
CA GLY A 266 15.45 -20.02 -13.06
C GLY A 266 16.15 -18.70 -12.75
N GLN A 267 15.58 -17.55 -13.14
CA GLN A 267 16.14 -16.24 -12.79
C GLN A 267 16.01 -15.96 -11.28
N ARG A 268 17.03 -15.36 -10.68
CA ARG A 268 16.97 -14.88 -9.29
C ARG A 268 16.42 -13.46 -9.26
N LEU A 269 15.37 -13.24 -8.48
CA LEU A 269 14.76 -11.94 -8.30
C LEU A 269 15.13 -11.36 -6.94
N ALA A 270 15.35 -10.04 -6.92
CA ALA A 270 15.44 -9.25 -5.71
C ALA A 270 14.11 -8.53 -5.45
N ALA A 271 13.86 -8.17 -4.19
CA ALA A 271 12.73 -7.32 -3.83
C ALA A 271 12.81 -5.97 -4.57
N GLY A 272 11.69 -5.54 -5.15
CA GLY A 272 11.58 -4.33 -5.97
C GLY A 272 11.78 -4.54 -7.47
N ASN A 273 12.31 -5.68 -7.92
CA ASN A 273 12.49 -5.95 -9.34
C ASN A 273 11.13 -6.02 -10.06
N VAL A 274 10.97 -5.24 -11.14
CA VAL A 274 9.79 -5.29 -12.01
C VAL A 274 9.84 -6.54 -12.86
N ILE A 275 8.87 -7.44 -12.66
CA ILE A 275 8.77 -8.72 -13.36
C ILE A 275 7.80 -8.67 -14.55
N MET A 276 6.79 -7.80 -14.47
CA MET A 276 5.70 -7.77 -15.44
C MET A 276 5.03 -6.41 -15.48
N LYS A 277 4.49 -6.05 -16.64
CA LYS A 277 3.65 -4.87 -16.83
C LYS A 277 2.27 -5.32 -17.30
N ILE A 278 1.23 -4.96 -16.55
CA ILE A 278 -0.16 -5.26 -16.86
C ILE A 278 -0.85 -3.98 -17.30
N VAL A 279 -1.60 -4.05 -18.39
CA VAL A 279 -2.37 -2.94 -18.94
C VAL A 279 -3.86 -3.24 -18.79
N PRO A 280 -4.64 -2.38 -18.10
CA PRO A 280 -6.09 -2.54 -18.02
C PRO A 280 -6.74 -2.16 -19.35
N ILE A 281 -7.40 -3.11 -19.99
CA ILE A 281 -8.00 -2.92 -21.32
C ILE A 281 -9.34 -2.16 -21.31
N GLN A 282 -9.98 -2.05 -20.15
CA GLN A 282 -11.27 -1.38 -19.99
C GLN A 282 -11.14 0.11 -19.63
N GLN A 283 -9.93 0.57 -19.33
CA GLN A 283 -9.64 1.93 -18.88
C GLN A 283 -8.59 2.59 -19.78
N LEU A 284 -8.73 2.38 -21.09
CA LEU A 284 -7.87 3.03 -22.09
C LEU A 284 -8.31 4.48 -22.28
N TYR A 285 -7.33 5.36 -22.49
CA TYR A 285 -7.55 6.75 -22.84
C TYR A 285 -6.77 7.09 -24.12
N VAL A 286 -7.04 8.24 -24.71
CA VAL A 286 -6.29 8.73 -25.87
C VAL A 286 -5.66 10.07 -25.51
N ASP A 287 -4.36 10.18 -25.71
CA ASP A 287 -3.65 11.45 -25.63
C ASP A 287 -3.52 12.00 -27.07
N ALA A 288 -4.35 13.01 -27.38
CA ALA A 288 -4.43 13.63 -28.69
C ALA A 288 -3.67 14.97 -28.72
N ASN A 289 -2.68 15.08 -29.59
CA ASN A 289 -1.78 16.23 -29.66
C ASN A 289 -2.33 17.28 -30.62
N PHE A 290 -2.93 18.33 -30.08
CA PHE A 290 -3.42 19.47 -30.87
C PHE A 290 -2.36 20.58 -30.93
N LYS A 291 -2.31 21.31 -32.05
CA LYS A 291 -1.48 22.52 -32.17
C LYS A 291 -2.00 23.56 -31.17
N GLU A 292 -1.09 24.33 -30.57
CA GLU A 292 -1.45 25.41 -29.64
C GLU A 292 -2.55 26.34 -30.21
N SER A 293 -2.47 26.66 -31.50
CA SER A 293 -3.46 27.50 -32.20
C SER A 293 -4.87 26.91 -32.28
N GLN A 294 -5.00 25.59 -32.17
CA GLN A 294 -6.28 24.87 -32.25
C GLN A 294 -7.01 24.79 -30.90
N LEU A 295 -6.34 25.10 -29.78
CA LEU A 295 -6.86 24.84 -28.43
C LEU A 295 -7.72 25.97 -27.84
N ALA A 296 -7.82 27.12 -28.52
CA ALA A 296 -8.47 28.32 -27.99
C ALA A 296 -9.91 28.06 -27.46
N ASN A 297 -10.66 27.22 -28.15
CA ASN A 297 -12.06 26.89 -27.83
C ASN A 297 -12.25 25.49 -27.25
N VAL A 298 -11.17 24.71 -27.07
CA VAL A 298 -11.26 23.37 -26.49
C VAL A 298 -11.48 23.49 -24.98
N ARG A 299 -12.42 22.73 -24.43
CA ARG A 299 -12.79 22.73 -23.01
C ARG A 299 -13.01 21.31 -22.52
N VAL A 300 -12.80 21.12 -21.21
CA VAL A 300 -13.11 19.85 -20.52
C VAL A 300 -14.61 19.57 -20.61
N GLY A 301 -14.98 18.32 -20.89
CA GLY A 301 -16.36 17.87 -21.05
C GLY A 301 -16.83 17.72 -22.50
N GLN A 302 -16.16 18.36 -23.45
CA GLN A 302 -16.49 18.27 -24.87
C GLN A 302 -16.45 16.84 -25.40
N SER A 303 -17.39 16.54 -26.29
CA SER A 303 -17.50 15.24 -26.95
C SER A 303 -16.46 15.11 -28.05
N VAL A 304 -15.88 13.92 -28.15
CA VAL A 304 -14.82 13.61 -29.11
C VAL A 304 -15.18 12.35 -29.87
N LYS A 305 -15.05 12.39 -31.19
CA LYS A 305 -15.12 11.22 -32.05
C LYS A 305 -13.71 10.80 -32.40
N LEU A 306 -13.41 9.51 -32.21
CA LEU A 306 -12.09 8.95 -32.49
C LEU A 306 -12.21 7.76 -33.41
N THR A 307 -11.30 7.66 -34.37
CA THR A 307 -11.20 6.52 -35.28
C THR A 307 -9.80 5.95 -35.18
N SER A 308 -9.69 4.63 -35.00
CA SER A 308 -8.39 3.97 -34.97
C SER A 308 -7.97 3.59 -36.38
N ASP A 309 -6.70 3.82 -36.70
CA ASP A 309 -6.14 3.38 -37.98
C ASP A 309 -6.14 1.84 -38.12
N TYR A 310 -6.22 1.12 -36.99
CA TYR A 310 -6.28 -0.35 -36.96
C TYR A 310 -7.63 -0.90 -37.43
N TYR A 311 -8.74 -0.27 -37.04
CA TYR A 311 -10.10 -0.69 -37.42
C TYR A 311 -10.65 0.11 -38.62
N GLY A 312 -9.96 1.16 -39.05
CA GLY A 312 -10.41 2.03 -40.13
C GLY A 312 -11.65 2.85 -39.76
N SER A 313 -12.37 3.31 -40.78
CA SER A 313 -13.60 4.11 -40.62
C SER A 313 -14.82 3.32 -40.14
N ASP A 314 -14.70 1.99 -40.03
CA ASP A 314 -15.81 1.10 -39.70
C ASP A 314 -16.17 1.15 -38.21
N VAL A 315 -15.21 1.53 -37.36
CA VAL A 315 -15.40 1.64 -35.91
C VAL A 315 -15.09 3.05 -35.44
N VAL A 316 -16.12 3.72 -34.90
CA VAL A 316 -16.01 5.05 -34.29
C VAL A 316 -16.14 4.91 -32.78
N TYR A 317 -15.14 5.41 -32.08
CA TYR A 317 -15.15 5.51 -30.62
C TYR A 317 -15.62 6.89 -30.19
N HIS A 318 -16.44 6.93 -29.15
CA HIS A 318 -16.90 8.14 -28.50
C HIS A 318 -16.17 8.33 -27.18
N GLY A 319 -15.70 9.55 -26.97
CA GLY A 319 -15.01 9.93 -25.77
C GLY A 319 -15.34 11.34 -25.32
N LYS A 320 -14.79 11.71 -24.17
CA LYS A 320 -14.90 13.08 -23.63
C LYS A 320 -13.53 13.62 -23.25
N VAL A 321 -13.35 14.92 -23.48
CA VAL A 321 -12.15 15.63 -23.02
C VAL A 321 -12.14 15.65 -21.50
N VAL A 322 -11.13 15.01 -20.90
CA VAL A 322 -10.93 14.98 -19.44
C VAL A 322 -10.07 16.15 -18.99
N GLY A 323 -9.05 16.51 -19.79
CA GLY A 323 -8.10 17.54 -19.40
C GLY A 323 -6.99 17.75 -20.41
N PHE A 324 -6.12 18.68 -20.09
CA PHE A 324 -4.91 19.00 -20.84
C PHE A 324 -3.70 18.49 -20.06
N SER A 325 -2.67 18.02 -20.76
CA SER A 325 -1.39 17.72 -20.13
C SER A 325 -0.77 18.99 -19.52
N GLY A 326 0.02 18.84 -18.45
CA GLY A 326 0.67 19.96 -17.76
C GLY A 326 1.75 20.69 -18.57
N GLY A 327 2.06 20.22 -19.78
CA GLY A 327 3.04 20.82 -20.68
C GLY A 327 3.20 20.05 -21.98
N THR A 328 3.93 20.66 -22.93
CA THR A 328 4.17 20.09 -24.26
C THR A 328 5.27 19.03 -24.21
N GLY A 329 5.29 18.11 -25.18
CA GLY A 329 6.35 17.09 -25.26
C GLY A 329 7.77 17.67 -25.31
N ALA A 330 7.96 18.85 -25.92
CA ALA A 330 9.24 19.55 -25.96
C ALA A 330 9.69 20.07 -24.59
N ALA A 331 8.75 20.48 -23.73
CA ALA A 331 9.06 20.98 -22.38
C ALA A 331 9.54 19.87 -21.43
N PHE A 332 9.10 18.62 -21.65
CA PHE A 332 9.48 17.45 -20.84
C PHE A 332 10.49 16.52 -21.52
N ALA A 333 11.08 16.94 -22.64
CA ALA A 333 12.06 16.13 -23.34
C ALA A 333 13.35 15.98 -22.51
N LEU A 334 13.87 14.75 -22.41
CA LEU A 334 15.12 14.46 -21.68
C LEU A 334 16.32 15.24 -22.26
N ILE A 335 16.29 15.51 -23.57
CA ILE A 335 17.27 16.32 -24.28
C ILE A 335 16.51 17.49 -24.93
N PRO A 336 16.61 18.71 -24.39
CA PRO A 336 15.97 19.87 -24.97
C PRO A 336 16.57 20.21 -26.34
N ALA A 337 15.74 20.67 -27.26
CA ALA A 337 16.23 21.23 -28.52
C ALA A 337 17.03 22.52 -28.23
N GLN A 338 18.34 22.52 -28.53
CA GLN A 338 19.16 23.72 -28.45
C GLN A 338 19.27 24.36 -29.83
N ASN A 339 18.89 25.63 -29.93
CA ASN A 339 19.08 26.42 -31.15
C ASN A 339 20.52 26.95 -31.17
N ALA A 340 21.44 26.17 -31.76
CA ALA A 340 22.87 26.42 -31.64
C ALA A 340 23.44 27.56 -32.51
N THR A 341 22.70 28.14 -33.48
CA THR A 341 23.23 29.24 -34.33
C THR A 341 22.12 30.09 -34.95
N GLY A 342 22.07 31.37 -34.60
CA GLY A 342 21.70 32.54 -35.44
C GLY A 342 20.35 32.64 -36.17
N ASN A 343 19.59 31.56 -36.39
CA ASN A 343 18.35 31.58 -37.14
C ASN A 343 17.21 31.01 -36.29
N TRP A 344 16.52 31.89 -35.56
CA TRP A 344 15.39 31.50 -34.71
C TRP A 344 14.12 31.32 -35.55
N ILE A 345 13.52 30.13 -35.48
CA ILE A 345 12.23 29.81 -36.13
C ILE A 345 11.22 29.46 -35.04
N LYS A 346 10.06 30.14 -35.02
CA LYS A 346 8.94 29.80 -34.12
C LYS A 346 8.30 28.50 -34.58
N VAL A 347 8.52 27.42 -33.84
CA VAL A 347 7.87 26.12 -34.08
C VAL A 347 6.62 26.02 -33.23
N VAL A 348 5.47 25.76 -33.87
CA VAL A 348 4.19 25.55 -33.18
C VAL A 348 4.29 24.31 -32.30
N GLN A 349 4.01 24.48 -31.01
CA GLN A 349 4.02 23.38 -30.06
C GLN A 349 2.68 22.63 -30.09
N ARG A 350 2.73 21.33 -29.75
CA ARG A 350 1.53 20.52 -29.56
C ARG A 350 1.35 20.21 -28.08
N LEU A 351 0.14 20.43 -27.59
CA LEU A 351 -0.24 20.12 -26.21
C LEU A 351 -1.18 18.91 -26.22
N PRO A 352 -0.83 17.82 -25.53
CA PRO A 352 -1.71 16.65 -25.43
C PRO A 352 -3.00 17.00 -24.69
N VAL A 353 -4.14 16.65 -25.30
CA VAL A 353 -5.47 16.65 -24.71
C VAL A 353 -5.83 15.21 -24.39
N ARG A 354 -6.14 14.95 -23.12
CA ARG A 354 -6.53 13.62 -22.65
C ARG A 354 -8.02 13.39 -22.85
N ILE A 355 -8.34 12.30 -23.53
CA ILE A 355 -9.70 11.91 -23.89
C ILE A 355 -9.99 10.53 -23.31
N GLN A 356 -11.06 10.42 -22.52
CA GLN A 356 -11.52 9.15 -21.99
C GLN A 356 -12.53 8.51 -22.96
N LEU A 357 -12.33 7.23 -23.26
CA LEU A 357 -13.19 6.45 -24.16
C LEU A 357 -14.34 5.78 -23.39
N ASP A 358 -15.44 5.47 -24.08
CA ASP A 358 -16.52 4.64 -23.51
C ASP A 358 -16.05 3.19 -23.29
N PRO A 359 -16.13 2.65 -22.06
CA PRO A 359 -15.76 1.26 -21.78
C PRO A 359 -16.53 0.22 -22.58
N LYS A 360 -17.78 0.50 -23.00
CA LYS A 360 -18.59 -0.44 -23.78
C LYS A 360 -18.01 -0.67 -25.16
N GLU A 361 -17.67 0.41 -25.86
CA GLU A 361 -17.09 0.36 -27.20
C GLU A 361 -15.69 -0.28 -27.17
N LEU A 362 -14.93 -0.04 -26.11
CA LEU A 362 -13.66 -0.74 -25.85
C LEU A 362 -13.83 -2.25 -25.65
N SER A 363 -14.95 -2.69 -25.08
CA SER A 363 -15.22 -4.12 -24.87
C SER A 363 -15.64 -4.83 -26.15
N GLU A 364 -16.38 -4.16 -27.03
CA GLU A 364 -16.80 -4.67 -28.33
C GLU A 364 -15.63 -4.69 -29.33
N HIS A 365 -14.80 -3.63 -29.29
CA HIS A 365 -13.64 -3.47 -30.15
C HIS A 365 -12.38 -3.14 -29.31
N PRO A 366 -11.64 -4.17 -28.87
CA PRO A 366 -10.48 -3.96 -28.01
C PRO A 366 -9.37 -3.17 -28.72
N LEU A 367 -8.97 -2.03 -28.13
CA LEU A 367 -7.79 -1.27 -28.55
C LEU A 367 -6.54 -1.73 -27.81
N ARG A 368 -5.37 -1.46 -28.40
CA ARG A 368 -4.06 -1.71 -27.79
C ARG A 368 -3.35 -0.39 -27.56
N VAL A 369 -2.60 -0.32 -26.45
CA VAL A 369 -1.78 0.85 -26.13
C VAL A 369 -0.74 1.08 -27.21
N GLY A 370 -0.56 2.33 -27.61
CA GLY A 370 0.37 2.77 -28.63
C GLY A 370 -0.19 2.81 -30.05
N LEU A 371 -1.41 2.33 -30.29
CA LEU A 371 -2.06 2.48 -31.60
C LEU A 371 -2.36 3.94 -31.89
N SER A 372 -2.20 4.33 -33.15
CA SER A 372 -2.55 5.65 -33.66
C SER A 372 -4.05 5.78 -33.89
N MET A 373 -4.54 6.99 -33.68
CA MET A 373 -5.93 7.37 -33.88
C MET A 373 -6.00 8.78 -34.45
N THR A 374 -7.11 9.06 -35.13
CA THR A 374 -7.54 10.42 -35.45
C THR A 374 -8.61 10.83 -34.46
N ALA A 375 -8.50 12.03 -33.88
CA ALA A 375 -9.45 12.56 -32.90
C ALA A 375 -10.06 13.86 -33.42
N THR A 376 -11.40 13.95 -33.38
CA THR A 376 -12.17 15.14 -33.75
C THR A 376 -13.00 15.60 -32.56
N ILE A 377 -12.73 16.80 -32.05
CA ILE A 377 -13.44 17.41 -30.93
C ILE A 377 -14.55 18.31 -31.48
N ASP A 378 -15.78 18.10 -30.99
CA ASP A 378 -16.93 18.98 -31.25
C ASP A 378 -16.89 20.18 -30.29
N LEU A 379 -16.57 21.36 -30.82
CA LEU A 379 -16.48 22.61 -30.05
C LEU A 379 -17.85 23.17 -29.62
N ALA A 380 -18.94 22.74 -30.26
CA ALA A 380 -20.29 23.18 -29.93
C ALA A 380 -20.90 22.35 -28.78
N SER A 381 -20.41 21.14 -28.57
CA SER A 381 -20.78 20.30 -27.43
C SER A 381 -20.31 20.94 -26.10
N ARG A 382 -21.15 20.92 -25.06
CA ARG A 382 -20.83 21.43 -23.71
C ARG A 382 -21.00 20.35 -22.67
#